data_AF-A0A1B8CDR1-F1
#
_entry.id   AF-A0A1B8CDR1-F1
#
_cell.length_a   1.000
_cell.length_b   1.000
_cell.length_c   1.000
_cell.angle_alpha   90.00
_cell.angle_beta   90.00
_cell.angle_gamma   90.00
#
_symmetry.space_group_name_H-M   'P 1'
#
loop_
_entity.id
_entity.type
_entity.pdbx_description
1 polymer ?
#
loop_
_entity_poly.entity_id
_entity_poly.type
_entity_poly.pdbx_seq_one_letter_code
_entity_poly.pdbx_strand_id
1 'polypeptide(L)'
;MEPTELSTGPPQLQYQWQEGVENLEGYCPGGYHPTHIGDEHCDGRYHVVHKLGHGTYSTVWLARDNLEARYVALKILVAAAGEDKSESKILRALGLGNPEHLGRAYVSSLLDEFVINGPNGRHLCVVSEAAGCSIAQSKEASITWKFPPNVARAVSAQALLGLDYIHSCGVVHADLHSNNILFKSPSFTWCTIDELYACVGEPQRLPIEPFIFESSEEIVDSQIIIADFGEAFFENEKRKELHAPMLLLPPEIFFDDDAGPPIDVWMLGCTLYEILGDRPLFEGFMPDKDHVLAEMVSTLGDLPRHWWNMWEHKTDFFLEDGSWDPDTPRSHSPYSRPLIERLRIMGRGGDPTTCEFSQEEMASLEKLLK
;
A
#
# COMPACT_ATOMS: atom_id res chain seq x y z
N MET A 1 -41.79 -40.77 35.74
CA MET A 1 -40.99 -39.60 35.35
C MET A 1 -40.26 -40.00 34.09
N GLU A 2 -40.80 -39.59 32.94
CA GLU A 2 -40.08 -39.68 31.67
C GLU A 2 -39.09 -38.51 31.59
N PRO A 3 -37.87 -38.70 31.08
CA PRO A 3 -36.98 -37.61 30.79
C PRO A 3 -37.33 -36.99 29.42
N THR A 4 -37.68 -35.72 29.44
CA THR A 4 -37.80 -34.84 28.26
C THR A 4 -36.49 -34.76 27.50
N GLU A 5 -36.51 -35.12 26.21
CA GLU A 5 -35.44 -34.87 25.26
C GLU A 5 -35.28 -33.36 25.02
N LEU A 6 -34.08 -32.84 25.30
CA LEU A 6 -33.64 -31.51 24.86
C LEU A 6 -33.27 -31.61 23.38
N SER A 7 -34.05 -30.93 22.54
CA SER A 7 -33.76 -30.70 21.13
C SER A 7 -32.41 -30.00 20.97
N THR A 8 -31.40 -30.70 20.47
CA THR A 8 -30.14 -30.09 20.02
C THR A 8 -30.32 -29.66 18.57
N GLY A 9 -30.69 -28.39 18.36
CA GLY A 9 -30.50 -27.72 17.07
C GLY A 9 -29.02 -27.74 16.66
N PRO A 10 -28.71 -27.59 15.36
CA PRO A 10 -27.33 -27.55 14.90
C PRO A 10 -26.56 -26.44 15.63
N PRO A 11 -25.28 -26.65 15.98
CA PRO A 11 -24.49 -25.64 16.64
C PRO A 11 -24.51 -24.36 15.81
N GLN A 12 -24.93 -23.25 16.41
CA GLN A 12 -24.70 -21.93 15.84
C GLN A 12 -23.19 -21.77 15.70
N LEU A 13 -22.69 -21.79 14.46
CA LEU A 13 -21.34 -21.38 14.14
C LEU A 13 -21.20 -19.92 14.56
N GLN A 14 -20.65 -19.69 15.76
CA GLN A 14 -20.23 -18.36 16.18
C GLN A 14 -18.99 -18.02 15.38
N TYR A 15 -19.15 -17.19 14.35
CA TYR A 15 -18.03 -16.59 13.65
C TYR A 15 -17.22 -15.75 14.65
N GLN A 16 -15.95 -16.08 14.79
CA GLN A 16 -14.99 -15.25 15.48
C GLN A 16 -14.33 -14.36 14.42
N TRP A 17 -14.45 -13.05 14.61
CA TRP A 17 -13.70 -12.08 13.83
C TRP A 17 -12.21 -12.41 13.89
N GLN A 18 -11.59 -12.49 12.72
CA GLN A 18 -10.15 -12.66 12.59
C GLN A 18 -9.59 -11.39 11.96
N GLU A 19 -8.47 -10.93 12.49
CA GLU A 19 -7.72 -9.82 11.90
C GLU A 19 -7.03 -10.32 10.62
N GLY A 20 -7.04 -9.51 9.55
CA GLY A 20 -6.46 -9.89 8.25
C GLY A 20 -7.37 -10.72 7.31
N VAL A 21 -8.66 -10.84 7.62
CA VAL A 21 -9.68 -11.39 6.68
C VAL A 21 -10.78 -10.39 6.38
N GLU A 22 -11.48 -10.61 5.27
CA GLU A 22 -12.66 -9.83 4.94
C GLU A 22 -13.69 -9.95 6.06
N ASN A 23 -14.33 -8.83 6.35
CA ASN A 23 -15.57 -8.82 7.13
C ASN A 23 -16.64 -9.64 6.38
N LEU A 24 -17.17 -10.70 7.03
CA LEU A 24 -18.23 -11.52 6.47
C LEU A 24 -19.49 -10.72 6.08
N GLU A 25 -19.79 -9.62 6.78
CA GLU A 25 -20.92 -8.75 6.48
C GLU A 25 -20.75 -8.03 5.12
N GLY A 26 -19.52 -7.95 4.61
CA GLY A 26 -19.21 -7.44 3.28
C GLY A 26 -19.67 -8.36 2.14
N TYR A 27 -20.02 -9.62 2.41
CA TYR A 27 -20.57 -10.54 1.41
C TYR A 27 -22.10 -10.40 1.32
N CYS A 28 -22.55 -9.25 0.84
CA CYS A 28 -23.96 -8.92 0.64
C CYS A 28 -24.20 -8.37 -0.78
N PRO A 29 -25.46 -8.20 -1.25
CA PRO A 29 -25.72 -7.54 -2.52
C PRO A 29 -25.03 -6.17 -2.61
N GLY A 30 -24.22 -5.96 -3.66
CA GLY A 30 -23.35 -4.78 -3.82
C GLY A 30 -21.95 -4.92 -3.21
N GLY A 31 -21.72 -5.92 -2.37
CA GLY A 31 -20.44 -6.18 -1.68
C GLY A 31 -19.50 -7.12 -2.42
N TYR A 32 -18.70 -7.90 -1.68
CA TYR A 32 -17.65 -8.77 -2.24
C TYR A 32 -18.20 -9.92 -3.09
N HIS A 33 -17.39 -10.40 -4.05
CA HIS A 33 -17.65 -11.67 -4.72
C HIS A 33 -17.16 -12.85 -3.85
N PRO A 34 -17.95 -13.91 -3.62
CA PRO A 34 -17.52 -15.08 -2.86
C PRO A 34 -16.63 -16.01 -3.70
N THR A 35 -15.38 -15.60 -3.91
CA THR A 35 -14.36 -16.38 -4.63
C THR A 35 -13.70 -17.42 -3.72
N HIS A 36 -13.42 -18.60 -4.27
CA HIS A 36 -12.75 -19.71 -3.58
C HIS A 36 -11.52 -20.20 -4.33
N ILE A 37 -10.58 -20.83 -3.59
CA ILE A 37 -9.47 -21.56 -4.20
C ILE A 37 -10.01 -22.70 -5.05
N GLY A 38 -9.53 -22.79 -6.29
CA GLY A 38 -9.99 -23.74 -7.30
C GLY A 38 -11.09 -23.21 -8.21
N ASP A 39 -11.63 -22.00 -7.96
CA ASP A 39 -12.57 -21.37 -8.88
C ASP A 39 -11.91 -21.11 -10.24
N GLU A 40 -12.70 -21.24 -11.30
CA GLU A 40 -12.27 -20.99 -12.66
C GLU A 40 -13.08 -19.86 -13.29
N HIS A 41 -12.39 -18.97 -13.99
CA HIS A 41 -12.99 -17.87 -14.74
C HIS A 41 -12.58 -17.90 -16.21
N CYS A 42 -13.42 -17.32 -17.07
CA CYS A 42 -13.19 -17.25 -18.52
C CYS A 42 -12.94 -18.62 -19.15
N ASP A 43 -13.88 -19.55 -19.00
CA ASP A 43 -13.84 -20.91 -19.56
C ASP A 43 -12.57 -21.69 -19.17
N GLY A 44 -12.17 -21.59 -17.89
CA GLY A 44 -11.00 -22.30 -17.37
C GLY A 44 -9.67 -21.63 -17.65
N ARG A 45 -9.66 -20.41 -18.22
CA ARG A 45 -8.42 -19.66 -18.44
C ARG A 45 -7.76 -19.26 -17.13
N TYR A 46 -8.51 -18.70 -16.19
CA TYR A 46 -7.99 -18.24 -14.92
C TYR A 46 -8.40 -19.18 -13.80
N HIS A 47 -7.44 -19.95 -13.28
CA HIS A 47 -7.66 -20.88 -12.18
C HIS A 47 -7.13 -20.28 -10.87
N VAL A 48 -8.01 -20.01 -9.90
CA VAL A 48 -7.66 -19.36 -8.63
C VAL A 48 -6.87 -20.32 -7.74
N VAL A 49 -5.67 -19.92 -7.33
CA VAL A 49 -4.73 -20.78 -6.57
C VAL A 49 -4.41 -20.26 -5.17
N HIS A 50 -4.43 -18.94 -4.96
CA HIS A 50 -4.12 -18.36 -3.65
C HIS A 50 -4.86 -17.04 -3.47
N LYS A 51 -5.04 -16.62 -2.22
CA LYS A 51 -5.48 -15.26 -1.90
C LYS A 51 -4.27 -14.38 -1.64
N LEU A 52 -4.22 -13.20 -2.25
CA LEU A 52 -3.12 -12.24 -2.07
C LEU A 52 -3.47 -11.15 -1.06
N GLY A 53 -4.74 -10.77 -0.97
CA GLY A 53 -5.18 -9.75 -0.02
C GLY A 53 -6.62 -9.33 -0.23
N HIS A 54 -7.06 -8.36 0.56
CA HIS A 54 -8.33 -7.67 0.38
C HIS A 54 -8.21 -6.23 0.86
N GLY A 55 -9.03 -5.35 0.29
CA GLY A 55 -9.26 -4.00 0.76
C GLY A 55 -10.77 -3.74 0.87
N THR A 56 -11.15 -2.51 1.22
CA THR A 56 -12.57 -2.14 1.41
C THR A 56 -13.43 -2.37 0.17
N TYR A 57 -12.85 -2.26 -1.04
CA TYR A 57 -13.58 -2.25 -2.31
C TYR A 57 -13.22 -3.40 -3.26
N SER A 58 -12.32 -4.31 -2.87
CA SER A 58 -11.93 -5.44 -3.72
C SER A 58 -11.26 -6.56 -2.94
N THR A 59 -11.26 -7.76 -3.52
CA THR A 59 -10.37 -8.86 -3.12
C THR A 59 -9.33 -9.12 -4.21
N VAL A 60 -8.14 -9.57 -3.83
CA VAL A 60 -7.04 -9.85 -4.76
C VAL A 60 -6.62 -11.30 -4.63
N TRP A 61 -6.58 -12.01 -5.76
CA TRP A 61 -6.32 -13.44 -5.84
C TRP A 61 -5.18 -13.73 -6.79
N LEU A 62 -4.34 -14.70 -6.44
CA LEU A 62 -3.38 -15.28 -7.36
C LEU A 62 -4.11 -16.33 -8.19
N ALA A 63 -3.97 -16.27 -9.52
CA ALA A 63 -4.51 -17.25 -10.43
C ALA A 63 -3.46 -17.72 -11.43
N ARG A 64 -3.58 -18.95 -11.90
CA ARG A 64 -2.85 -19.46 -13.06
C ARG A 64 -3.62 -19.09 -14.33
N ASP A 65 -2.99 -18.33 -15.22
CA ASP A 65 -3.46 -18.13 -16.60
C ASP A 65 -3.02 -19.35 -17.42
N ASN A 66 -3.98 -20.24 -17.70
CA ASN A 66 -3.76 -21.47 -18.45
C ASN A 66 -3.53 -21.24 -19.94
N LEU A 67 -3.87 -20.05 -20.47
CA LEU A 67 -3.63 -19.71 -21.86
C LEU A 67 -2.17 -19.26 -22.07
N GLU A 68 -1.71 -18.33 -21.24
CA GLU A 68 -0.35 -17.76 -21.32
C GLU A 68 0.67 -18.51 -20.45
N ALA A 69 0.24 -19.55 -19.73
CA ALA A 69 1.05 -20.38 -18.85
C ALA A 69 1.89 -19.58 -17.83
N ARG A 70 1.27 -18.59 -17.17
CA ARG A 70 1.89 -17.72 -16.15
C ARG A 70 0.94 -17.50 -14.96
N TYR A 71 1.46 -17.02 -13.84
CA TYR A 71 0.60 -16.53 -12.76
C TYR A 71 0.23 -15.06 -12.96
N VAL A 72 -0.98 -14.70 -12.53
CA VAL A 72 -1.55 -13.36 -12.61
C VAL A 72 -2.26 -13.00 -11.30
N ALA A 73 -2.39 -11.71 -11.03
CA ALA A 73 -3.24 -11.22 -9.96
C ALA A 73 -4.63 -10.86 -10.52
N LEU A 74 -5.68 -11.37 -9.88
CA LEU A 74 -7.08 -11.05 -10.15
C LEU A 74 -7.58 -10.10 -9.06
N LYS A 75 -7.76 -8.83 -9.39
CA LYS A 75 -8.42 -7.86 -8.51
C LYS A 75 -9.91 -7.84 -8.83
N ILE A 76 -10.72 -8.39 -7.93
CA ILE A 76 -12.17 -8.52 -8.09
C ILE A 76 -12.84 -7.44 -7.25
N LEU A 77 -13.44 -6.46 -7.92
CA LEU A 77 -14.11 -5.32 -7.28
C LEU A 77 -15.44 -5.76 -6.63
N VAL A 78 -15.87 -5.05 -5.60
CA VAL A 78 -17.22 -5.17 -5.03
C VAL A 78 -18.28 -4.86 -6.09
N ALA A 79 -19.45 -5.48 -6.00
CA ALA A 79 -20.48 -5.36 -7.03
C ALA A 79 -20.99 -3.93 -7.23
N ALA A 80 -21.01 -3.11 -6.18
CA ALA A 80 -21.37 -1.70 -6.27
C ALA A 80 -20.41 -0.89 -7.15
N ALA A 81 -19.16 -1.33 -7.28
CA ALA A 81 -18.14 -0.75 -8.15
C ALA A 81 -17.95 -1.56 -9.45
N GLY A 82 -18.82 -2.53 -9.75
CA GLY A 82 -18.64 -3.44 -10.89
C GLY A 82 -18.72 -2.80 -12.27
N GLU A 83 -19.18 -1.55 -12.37
CA GLU A 83 -19.15 -0.75 -13.60
C GLU A 83 -18.07 0.33 -13.59
N ASP A 84 -17.35 0.49 -12.48
CA ASP A 84 -16.26 1.43 -12.36
C ASP A 84 -15.01 0.90 -13.06
N LYS A 85 -14.69 1.51 -14.20
CA LYS A 85 -13.53 1.18 -15.03
C LYS A 85 -12.39 2.18 -14.85
N SER A 86 -12.37 2.96 -13.78
CA SER A 86 -11.38 4.03 -13.60
C SER A 86 -9.96 3.47 -13.54
N GLU A 87 -9.71 2.47 -12.70
CA GLU A 87 -8.40 1.81 -12.61
C GLU A 87 -7.96 1.18 -13.94
N SER A 88 -8.85 0.47 -14.64
CA SER A 88 -8.48 -0.18 -15.91
C SER A 88 -8.24 0.84 -17.02
N LYS A 89 -8.91 2.01 -17.02
CA LYS A 89 -8.59 3.12 -17.93
C LYS A 89 -7.20 3.69 -17.65
N ILE A 90 -6.85 3.88 -16.39
CA ILE A 90 -5.51 4.34 -15.99
C ILE A 90 -4.44 3.36 -16.44
N LEU A 91 -4.60 2.06 -16.13
CA LEU A 91 -3.64 1.04 -16.53
C LEU A 91 -3.52 0.90 -18.07
N ARG A 92 -4.62 1.09 -18.82
CA ARG A 92 -4.56 1.16 -20.29
C ARG A 92 -3.75 2.36 -20.77
N ALA A 93 -3.95 3.54 -20.17
CA ALA A 93 -3.19 4.74 -20.53
C ALA A 93 -1.69 4.55 -20.24
N LEU A 94 -1.34 3.97 -19.09
CA LEU A 94 0.03 3.59 -18.77
C LEU A 94 0.61 2.58 -19.76
N GLY A 95 -0.19 1.63 -20.28
CA GLY A 95 0.26 0.70 -21.32
C GLY A 95 0.59 1.35 -22.66
N LEU A 96 -0.03 2.51 -22.96
CA LEU A 96 0.18 3.32 -24.17
C LEU A 96 1.29 4.37 -24.04
N GLY A 97 1.85 4.53 -22.84
CA GLY A 97 2.98 5.43 -22.56
C GLY A 97 4.24 5.06 -23.33
N ASN A 98 5.27 5.91 -23.22
CA ASN A 98 6.53 5.75 -23.95
C ASN A 98 7.19 4.39 -23.62
N PRO A 99 7.35 3.47 -24.60
CA PRO A 99 7.94 2.15 -24.37
C PRO A 99 9.42 2.20 -23.99
N GLU A 100 10.13 3.27 -24.36
CA GLU A 100 11.56 3.44 -24.05
C GLU A 100 11.81 4.09 -22.68
N HIS A 101 10.75 4.45 -21.95
CA HIS A 101 10.89 5.05 -20.62
C HIS A 101 11.29 3.97 -19.62
N LEU A 102 12.47 4.11 -19.01
CA LEU A 102 13.04 3.09 -18.10
C LEU A 102 12.12 2.76 -16.93
N GLY A 103 11.40 3.77 -16.41
CA GLY A 103 10.43 3.61 -15.33
C GLY A 103 9.24 2.69 -15.63
N ARG A 104 8.93 2.46 -16.91
CA ARG A 104 7.83 1.57 -17.31
C ARG A 104 7.99 0.15 -16.75
N ALA A 105 9.21 -0.32 -16.58
CA ALA A 105 9.49 -1.65 -16.06
C ALA A 105 9.03 -1.85 -14.60
N TYR A 106 8.82 -0.77 -13.85
CA TYR A 106 8.48 -0.77 -12.43
C TYR A 106 7.01 -0.40 -12.17
N VAL A 107 6.14 -0.48 -13.18
CA VAL A 107 4.73 -0.11 -13.08
C VAL A 107 3.85 -1.26 -13.57
N SER A 108 2.80 -1.57 -12.82
CA SER A 108 1.88 -2.67 -13.13
C SER A 108 1.19 -2.50 -14.49
N SER A 109 1.12 -3.59 -15.24
CA SER A 109 0.45 -3.64 -16.54
C SER A 109 -0.94 -4.27 -16.45
N LEU A 110 -1.91 -3.71 -17.19
CA LEU A 110 -3.18 -4.39 -17.45
C LEU A 110 -2.97 -5.56 -18.42
N LEU A 111 -3.25 -6.78 -17.97
CA LEU A 111 -3.15 -7.99 -18.78
C LEU A 111 -4.49 -8.40 -19.39
N ASP A 112 -5.58 -8.23 -18.65
CA ASP A 112 -6.94 -8.51 -19.11
C ASP A 112 -7.98 -7.78 -18.24
N GLU A 113 -9.23 -7.72 -18.71
CA GLU A 113 -10.38 -7.18 -17.99
C GLU A 113 -11.62 -8.02 -18.34
N PHE A 114 -12.32 -8.51 -17.33
CA PHE A 114 -13.59 -9.22 -17.53
C PHE A 114 -14.58 -8.97 -16.39
N VAL A 115 -15.82 -9.42 -16.57
CA VAL A 115 -16.88 -9.28 -15.56
C VAL A 115 -17.28 -10.65 -15.04
N ILE A 116 -17.34 -10.78 -13.72
CA ILE A 116 -17.83 -11.96 -13.02
C ILE A 116 -19.27 -11.67 -12.56
N ASN A 117 -20.21 -12.56 -12.90
CA ASN A 117 -21.57 -12.47 -12.38
C ASN A 117 -21.67 -13.40 -11.17
N GLY A 118 -21.85 -12.81 -9.98
CA GLY A 118 -21.97 -13.53 -8.72
C GLY A 118 -23.31 -13.29 -8.04
N PRO A 119 -23.55 -13.94 -6.88
CA PRO A 119 -24.78 -13.76 -6.11
C PRO A 119 -24.98 -12.33 -5.59
N ASN A 120 -23.88 -11.58 -5.43
CA ASN A 120 -23.88 -10.22 -4.90
C ASN A 120 -23.96 -9.14 -6.00
N GLY A 121 -23.92 -9.53 -7.27
CA GLY A 121 -24.05 -8.62 -8.42
C GLY A 121 -23.02 -8.89 -9.51
N ARG A 122 -22.72 -7.84 -10.27
CA ARG A 122 -21.71 -7.87 -11.34
C ARG A 122 -20.42 -7.29 -10.79
N HIS A 123 -19.31 -7.99 -10.96
CA HIS A 123 -18.01 -7.61 -10.41
C HIS A 123 -17.02 -7.42 -11.55
N LEU A 124 -16.39 -6.24 -11.62
CA LEU A 124 -15.27 -6.05 -12.54
C LEU A 124 -14.06 -6.80 -11.99
N CYS A 125 -13.40 -7.57 -12.85
CA CYS A 125 -12.13 -8.21 -12.56
C CYS A 125 -11.05 -7.57 -13.43
N VAL A 126 -10.06 -6.98 -12.78
CA VAL A 126 -8.87 -6.41 -13.41
C VAL A 126 -7.73 -7.42 -13.24
N VAL A 127 -7.13 -7.84 -14.34
CA VAL A 127 -6.03 -8.82 -14.34
C VAL A 127 -4.72 -8.09 -14.54
N SER A 128 -3.77 -8.28 -13.62
CA SER A 128 -2.44 -7.68 -13.67
C SER A 128 -1.33 -8.72 -13.45
N GLU A 129 -0.08 -8.26 -13.56
CA GLU A 129 1.09 -9.07 -13.23
C GLU A 129 1.00 -9.57 -11.77
N ALA A 130 1.34 -10.84 -11.55
CA ALA A 130 1.52 -11.37 -10.20
C ALA A 130 2.82 -10.84 -9.61
N ALA A 131 2.77 -10.41 -8.35
CA ALA A 131 3.92 -9.95 -7.58
C ALA A 131 3.96 -10.66 -6.22
N GLY A 132 5.11 -10.56 -5.56
CA GLY A 132 5.34 -11.07 -4.21
C GLY A 132 4.80 -10.15 -3.14
N CYS A 133 5.45 -10.19 -1.98
CA CYS A 133 5.07 -9.35 -0.85
C CYS A 133 5.29 -7.86 -1.15
N SER A 134 4.53 -7.04 -0.45
CA SER A 134 4.78 -5.60 -0.40
C SER A 134 6.04 -5.27 0.39
N ILE A 135 6.56 -4.06 0.20
CA ILE A 135 7.64 -3.52 1.03
C ILE A 135 7.24 -3.58 2.51
N ALA A 136 6.02 -3.16 2.84
CA ALA A 136 5.50 -3.18 4.21
C ALA A 136 5.51 -4.60 4.80
N GLN A 137 4.96 -5.59 4.07
CA GLN A 137 4.93 -6.99 4.50
C GLN A 137 6.34 -7.57 4.73
N SER A 138 7.30 -7.25 3.86
CA SER A 138 8.69 -7.70 4.01
C SER A 138 9.36 -7.08 5.26
N LYS A 139 9.06 -5.82 5.57
CA LYS A 139 9.55 -5.15 6.79
C LYS A 139 8.87 -5.69 8.06
N GLU A 140 7.59 -6.03 8.00
CA GLU A 140 6.86 -6.64 9.13
C GLU A 140 7.35 -8.05 9.47
N ALA A 141 7.79 -8.81 8.47
CA ALA A 141 8.42 -10.11 8.65
C ALA A 141 9.84 -10.03 9.25
N SER A 142 10.40 -8.81 9.33
CA SER A 142 11.79 -8.55 9.70
C SER A 142 11.96 -8.16 11.16
N ILE A 143 13.05 -8.65 11.77
CA ILE A 143 13.39 -8.30 13.16
C ILE A 143 13.90 -6.85 13.23
N THR A 144 14.70 -6.43 12.25
CA THR A 144 15.32 -5.11 12.25
C THR A 144 14.48 -4.04 11.58
N TRP A 145 13.44 -4.44 10.83
CA TRP A 145 12.62 -3.59 9.98
C TRP A 145 13.45 -2.85 8.92
N LYS A 146 14.59 -3.41 8.49
CA LYS A 146 15.55 -2.75 7.58
C LYS A 146 15.96 -3.68 6.46
N PHE A 147 15.88 -3.16 5.24
CA PHE A 147 16.56 -3.78 4.11
C PHE A 147 18.09 -3.67 4.22
N PRO A 148 18.86 -4.51 3.53
CA PRO A 148 20.26 -4.22 3.25
C PRO A 148 20.41 -2.85 2.54
N PRO A 149 21.44 -2.04 2.83
CA PRO A 149 21.55 -0.68 2.28
C PRO A 149 21.56 -0.61 0.75
N ASN A 150 22.12 -1.60 0.08
CA ASN A 150 22.12 -1.72 -1.38
C ASN A 150 20.72 -2.02 -1.93
N VAL A 151 19.93 -2.85 -1.22
CA VAL A 151 18.54 -3.14 -1.56
C VAL A 151 17.68 -1.90 -1.38
N ALA A 152 17.80 -1.21 -0.24
CA ALA A 152 17.07 0.03 0.02
C ALA A 152 17.32 1.09 -1.07
N ARG A 153 18.57 1.25 -1.53
CA ARG A 153 18.93 2.13 -2.65
C ARG A 153 18.30 1.68 -3.97
N ALA A 154 18.39 0.39 -4.28
CA ALA A 154 17.85 -0.16 -5.52
C ALA A 154 16.32 0.02 -5.58
N VAL A 155 15.61 -0.33 -4.51
CA VAL A 155 14.16 -0.13 -4.38
C VAL A 155 13.80 1.34 -4.51
N SER A 156 14.53 2.23 -3.82
CA SER A 156 14.31 3.68 -3.88
C SER A 156 14.45 4.23 -5.30
N ALA A 157 15.52 3.83 -6.01
CA ALA A 157 15.77 4.26 -7.38
C ALA A 157 14.67 3.77 -8.34
N GLN A 158 14.22 2.53 -8.17
CA GLN A 158 13.15 1.96 -8.99
C GLN A 158 11.80 2.63 -8.75
N ALA A 159 11.47 2.95 -7.49
CA ALA A 159 10.24 3.66 -7.15
C ALA A 159 10.21 5.07 -7.74
N LEU A 160 11.35 5.79 -7.69
CA LEU A 160 11.52 7.09 -8.34
C LEU A 160 11.33 6.99 -9.87
N LEU A 161 11.96 6.00 -10.52
CA LEU A 161 11.80 5.78 -11.95
C LEU A 161 10.35 5.43 -12.32
N GLY A 162 9.70 4.58 -11.52
CA GLY A 162 8.29 4.21 -11.71
C GLY A 162 7.37 5.43 -11.60
N LEU A 163 7.57 6.29 -10.59
CA LEU A 163 6.77 7.51 -10.45
C LEU A 163 6.99 8.49 -11.61
N ASP A 164 8.24 8.68 -12.03
CA ASP A 164 8.58 9.51 -13.20
C ASP A 164 7.85 9.02 -14.47
N TYR A 165 7.75 7.70 -14.66
CA TYR A 165 6.96 7.13 -15.76
C TYR A 165 5.46 7.43 -15.64
N ILE A 166 4.88 7.22 -14.45
CA ILE A 166 3.46 7.46 -14.19
C ILE A 166 3.12 8.92 -14.51
N HIS A 167 3.91 9.86 -14.00
CA HIS A 167 3.72 11.30 -14.25
C HIS A 167 3.96 11.66 -15.72
N SER A 168 4.93 11.02 -16.40
CA SER A 168 5.13 11.22 -17.85
C SER A 168 3.92 10.82 -18.71
N CYS A 169 3.03 9.97 -18.16
CA CYS A 169 1.78 9.56 -18.78
C CYS A 169 0.59 10.48 -18.42
N GLY A 170 0.79 11.54 -17.63
CA GLY A 170 -0.26 12.43 -17.15
C GLY A 170 -1.18 11.78 -16.11
N VAL A 171 -0.66 10.81 -15.37
CA VAL A 171 -1.38 10.09 -14.30
C VAL A 171 -0.82 10.51 -12.94
N VAL A 172 -1.70 10.62 -11.95
CA VAL A 172 -1.37 10.77 -10.53
C VAL A 172 -1.81 9.49 -9.84
N HIS A 173 -0.91 8.84 -9.09
CA HIS A 173 -1.17 7.56 -8.41
C HIS A 173 -2.12 7.72 -7.21
N ALA A 174 -1.94 8.80 -6.44
CA ALA A 174 -2.80 9.24 -5.33
C ALA A 174 -2.84 8.33 -4.09
N ASP A 175 -2.08 7.24 -4.09
CA ASP A 175 -2.00 6.26 -2.99
C ASP A 175 -0.65 5.53 -3.00
N LEU A 176 0.44 6.27 -3.18
CA LEU A 176 1.77 5.67 -3.35
C LEU A 176 2.45 5.41 -2.00
N HIS A 177 2.48 4.15 -1.56
CA HIS A 177 3.09 3.79 -0.28
C HIS A 177 3.63 2.36 -0.22
N SER A 178 4.25 1.98 0.90
CA SER A 178 4.95 0.69 1.07
C SER A 178 4.07 -0.56 0.93
N ASN A 179 2.73 -0.47 1.00
CA ASN A 179 1.86 -1.60 0.67
C ASN A 179 1.58 -1.73 -0.84
N ASN A 180 1.67 -0.62 -1.58
CA ASN A 180 1.39 -0.55 -3.02
C ASN A 180 2.66 -0.67 -3.87
N ILE A 181 3.82 -0.88 -3.24
CA ILE A 181 5.06 -1.23 -3.92
C ILE A 181 5.39 -2.69 -3.57
N LEU A 182 5.38 -3.55 -4.58
CA LEU A 182 5.51 -5.00 -4.43
C LEU A 182 6.83 -5.49 -5.01
N PHE A 183 7.45 -6.50 -4.40
CA PHE A 183 8.60 -7.18 -4.99
C PHE A 183 8.16 -8.09 -6.13
N LYS A 184 8.84 -8.03 -7.28
CA LYS A 184 8.69 -9.04 -8.33
C LYS A 184 9.33 -10.32 -7.83
N SER A 185 8.60 -11.43 -7.92
CA SER A 185 9.16 -12.75 -7.63
C SER A 185 9.33 -13.53 -8.93
N PRO A 186 10.58 -13.88 -9.32
CA PRO A 186 10.84 -14.74 -10.47
C PRO A 186 10.11 -16.09 -10.36
N SER A 187 9.88 -16.57 -9.13
CA SER A 187 9.24 -17.85 -8.85
C SER A 187 7.84 -17.96 -9.44
N PHE A 188 7.09 -16.85 -9.59
CA PHE A 188 5.73 -16.86 -10.14
C PHE A 188 5.66 -16.94 -11.67
N THR A 189 6.77 -17.09 -12.38
CA THR A 189 6.69 -17.16 -13.84
C THR A 189 6.56 -18.59 -14.36
N TRP A 190 7.22 -19.56 -13.72
CA TRP A 190 7.37 -20.92 -14.30
C TRP A 190 7.09 -22.09 -13.36
N CYS A 191 6.77 -21.85 -12.09
CA CYS A 191 6.54 -22.95 -11.15
C CYS A 191 5.16 -23.61 -11.34
N THR A 192 5.08 -24.89 -11.00
CA THR A 192 3.81 -25.61 -10.81
C THR A 192 3.08 -25.12 -9.55
N ILE A 193 1.80 -25.48 -9.38
CA ILE A 193 1.03 -25.12 -8.17
C ILE A 193 1.65 -25.76 -6.92
N ASP A 194 2.16 -27.00 -7.03
CA ASP A 194 2.81 -27.68 -5.91
C ASP A 194 4.14 -27.01 -5.53
N GLU A 195 4.94 -26.61 -6.52
CA GLU A 195 6.18 -25.84 -6.28
C GLU A 195 5.88 -24.45 -5.71
N LEU A 196 4.81 -23.79 -6.19
CA LEU A 196 4.31 -22.54 -5.63
C LEU A 196 4.02 -22.73 -4.14
N TYR A 197 3.21 -23.71 -3.76
CA TYR A 197 2.87 -23.98 -2.36
C TYR A 197 4.08 -24.40 -1.52
N ALA A 198 5.06 -25.08 -2.12
CA ALA A 198 6.32 -25.38 -1.42
C ALA A 198 7.12 -24.09 -1.10
N CYS A 199 6.99 -23.04 -1.90
CA CYS A 199 7.65 -21.76 -1.68
C CYS A 199 6.87 -20.82 -0.75
N VAL A 200 5.56 -20.66 -1.00
CA VAL A 200 4.75 -19.62 -0.32
C VAL A 200 3.81 -20.19 0.75
N GLY A 201 3.75 -21.52 0.88
CA GLY A 201 2.80 -22.21 1.74
C GLY A 201 1.49 -22.54 1.02
N GLU A 202 0.78 -23.54 1.55
CA GLU A 202 -0.58 -23.86 1.10
C GLU A 202 -1.59 -22.82 1.60
N PRO A 203 -2.67 -22.53 0.84
CA PRO A 203 -3.74 -21.65 1.29
C PRO A 203 -4.38 -22.19 2.58
N GLN A 204 -4.18 -21.48 3.68
CA GLN A 204 -4.77 -21.86 4.95
C GLN A 204 -6.27 -21.57 4.96
N ARG A 205 -7.07 -22.55 5.39
CA ARG A 205 -8.53 -22.43 5.41
C ARG A 205 -9.10 -21.99 6.78
N LEU A 206 -8.34 -22.10 7.88
CA LEU A 206 -8.63 -21.68 9.28
C LEU A 206 -7.37 -21.85 10.19
N PRO A 207 -7.29 -21.20 11.37
CA PRO A 207 -6.99 -19.77 11.55
C PRO A 207 -5.59 -19.43 11.03
N ILE A 208 -5.46 -18.21 10.51
CA ILE A 208 -4.30 -17.72 9.76
C ILE A 208 -3.07 -17.65 10.66
N GLU A 209 -2.08 -18.51 10.39
CA GLU A 209 -0.71 -18.15 10.70
C GLU A 209 -0.24 -17.16 9.61
N PRO A 210 0.46 -16.08 9.99
CA PRO A 210 0.91 -15.08 9.04
C PRO A 210 1.72 -15.76 7.93
N PHE A 211 1.38 -15.40 6.69
CA PHE A 211 2.13 -15.79 5.51
C PHE A 211 3.61 -15.47 5.77
N ILE A 212 4.51 -16.44 5.59
CA ILE A 212 5.94 -16.17 5.74
C ILE A 212 6.37 -15.40 4.50
N PHE A 213 6.30 -14.08 4.59
CA PHE A 213 6.90 -13.19 3.60
C PHE A 213 8.41 -13.23 3.74
N GLU A 214 9.13 -13.05 2.64
CA GLU A 214 10.59 -12.94 2.68
C GLU A 214 10.98 -11.72 3.54
N SER A 215 11.74 -11.98 4.60
CA SER A 215 12.17 -10.97 5.56
C SER A 215 12.99 -9.90 4.85
N SER A 216 12.83 -8.63 5.24
CA SER A 216 13.55 -7.53 4.57
C SER A 216 15.08 -7.71 4.54
N GLU A 217 15.67 -8.41 5.52
CA GLU A 217 17.10 -8.75 5.56
C GLU A 217 17.52 -9.84 4.56
N GLU A 218 16.58 -10.67 4.11
CA GLU A 218 16.82 -11.81 3.21
C GLU A 218 16.67 -11.42 1.73
N ILE A 219 16.02 -10.28 1.44
CA ILE A 219 15.86 -9.75 0.09
C ILE A 219 17.23 -9.50 -0.55
N VAL A 220 17.51 -10.17 -1.66
CA VAL A 220 18.73 -10.02 -2.45
C VAL A 220 18.49 -9.52 -3.87
N ASP A 221 17.38 -9.95 -4.50
CA ASP A 221 16.88 -9.40 -5.75
C ASP A 221 15.71 -8.45 -5.42
N SER A 222 15.77 -7.24 -5.95
CA SER A 222 14.97 -6.11 -5.45
C SER A 222 14.15 -5.46 -6.55
N GLN A 223 13.87 -6.18 -7.64
CA GLN A 223 12.97 -5.67 -8.65
C GLN A 223 11.59 -5.43 -8.05
N ILE A 224 11.07 -4.22 -8.19
CA ILE A 224 9.75 -3.86 -7.69
C ILE A 224 8.75 -3.61 -8.82
N ILE A 225 7.49 -3.54 -8.43
CA ILE A 225 6.40 -3.03 -9.24
C ILE A 225 5.51 -2.13 -8.37
N ILE A 226 5.23 -0.93 -8.86
CA ILE A 226 4.20 -0.05 -8.32
C ILE A 226 2.85 -0.60 -8.80
N ALA A 227 1.98 -0.91 -7.85
CA ALA A 227 0.71 -1.56 -8.03
C ALA A 227 -0.42 -0.76 -7.38
N ASP A 228 -1.64 -1.22 -7.59
CA ASP A 228 -2.89 -0.62 -7.13
C ASP A 228 -3.14 0.81 -7.63
N PHE A 229 -3.83 0.90 -8.77
CA PHE A 229 -4.22 2.18 -9.36
C PHE A 229 -5.70 2.50 -9.09
N GLY A 230 -6.25 1.97 -7.99
CA GLY A 230 -7.65 2.14 -7.60
C GLY A 230 -8.03 3.59 -7.30
N GLU A 231 -7.09 4.37 -6.74
CA GLU A 231 -7.29 5.79 -6.41
C GLU A 231 -6.70 6.74 -7.47
N ALA A 232 -5.99 6.19 -8.45
CA ALA A 232 -5.28 6.96 -9.46
C ALA A 232 -6.23 7.73 -10.38
N PHE A 233 -5.79 8.89 -10.84
CA PHE A 233 -6.57 9.78 -11.70
C PHE A 233 -5.68 10.49 -12.73
N PHE A 234 -6.28 11.05 -13.77
CA PHE A 234 -5.54 11.85 -14.75
C PHE A 234 -5.27 13.26 -14.22
N GLU A 235 -4.09 13.83 -14.49
CA GLU A 235 -3.68 15.14 -13.96
C GLU A 235 -4.62 16.31 -14.30
N ASN A 236 -5.47 16.15 -15.31
CA ASN A 236 -6.46 17.14 -15.74
C ASN A 236 -7.79 17.03 -14.98
N GLU A 237 -7.96 15.99 -14.16
CA GLU A 237 -9.10 15.80 -13.28
C GLU A 237 -8.88 16.52 -11.95
N LYS A 238 -9.95 17.09 -11.40
CA LYS A 238 -9.89 17.74 -10.08
C LYS A 238 -10.25 16.73 -9.00
N ARG A 239 -9.33 16.54 -8.05
CA ARG A 239 -9.56 15.73 -6.86
C ARG A 239 -9.24 16.56 -5.62
N LYS A 240 -10.05 16.42 -4.57
CA LYS A 240 -9.86 17.10 -3.27
C LYS A 240 -9.72 16.12 -2.10
N GLU A 241 -10.24 14.91 -2.28
CA GLU A 241 -10.24 13.86 -1.27
C GLU A 241 -9.40 12.68 -1.77
N LEU A 242 -8.56 12.17 -0.89
CA LEU A 242 -7.74 10.98 -1.09
C LEU A 242 -8.09 9.97 0.01
N HIS A 243 -8.10 8.68 -0.33
CA HIS A 243 -8.36 7.60 0.63
C HIS A 243 -7.08 6.93 1.15
N ALA A 244 -5.91 7.52 0.88
CA ALA A 244 -4.62 7.04 1.35
C ALA A 244 -4.50 7.10 2.89
N PRO A 245 -3.58 6.34 3.51
CA PRO A 245 -3.34 6.39 4.95
C PRO A 245 -3.08 7.82 5.44
N MET A 246 -3.77 8.24 6.51
CA MET A 246 -3.76 9.64 6.96
C MET A 246 -2.36 10.22 7.22
N LEU A 247 -1.44 9.40 7.74
CA LEU A 247 -0.04 9.81 7.99
C LEU A 247 0.77 10.08 6.71
N LEU A 248 0.28 9.65 5.55
CA LEU A 248 0.91 9.86 4.25
C LEU A 248 0.21 10.94 3.42
N LEU A 249 -0.96 11.43 3.85
CA LEU A 249 -1.65 12.50 3.17
C LEU A 249 -0.78 13.77 3.16
N PRO A 250 -0.66 14.44 2.01
CA PRO A 250 0.10 15.68 1.92
C PRO A 250 -0.70 16.84 2.56
N PRO A 251 0.00 17.90 3.03
CA PRO A 251 -0.62 18.98 3.78
C PRO A 251 -1.79 19.66 3.04
N GLU A 252 -1.69 19.84 1.72
CA GLU A 252 -2.72 20.46 0.87
C GLU A 252 -4.11 19.80 0.99
N ILE A 253 -4.17 18.48 1.21
CA ILE A 253 -5.43 17.75 1.36
C ILE A 253 -6.13 18.12 2.66
N PHE A 254 -5.39 18.41 3.72
CA PHE A 254 -5.97 18.86 4.98
C PHE A 254 -6.53 20.29 4.89
N PHE A 255 -6.20 21.05 3.85
CA PHE A 255 -6.65 22.44 3.67
C PHE A 255 -7.57 22.61 2.44
N ASP A 256 -8.15 21.53 1.93
CA ASP A 256 -9.10 21.50 0.80
C ASP A 256 -8.55 22.11 -0.52
N ASP A 257 -7.23 22.13 -0.68
CA ASP A 257 -6.57 22.53 -1.92
C ASP A 257 -6.72 21.42 -2.99
N ASP A 258 -6.55 21.80 -4.27
CA ASP A 258 -6.69 20.85 -5.38
C ASP A 258 -5.49 19.89 -5.41
N ALA A 259 -5.76 18.58 -5.41
CA ALA A 259 -4.75 17.54 -5.55
C ALA A 259 -4.19 17.52 -6.99
N GLY A 260 -2.90 17.23 -7.13
CA GLY A 260 -2.22 17.10 -8.41
C GLY A 260 -0.93 16.27 -8.28
N PRO A 261 -0.08 16.22 -9.31
CA PRO A 261 1.15 15.40 -9.30
C PRO A 261 2.05 15.55 -8.06
N PRO A 262 2.19 16.74 -7.42
CA PRO A 262 2.99 16.87 -6.20
C PRO A 262 2.58 15.97 -5.02
N ILE A 263 1.32 15.53 -4.95
CA ILE A 263 0.86 14.64 -3.87
C ILE A 263 1.63 13.32 -3.88
N ASP A 264 1.93 12.76 -5.06
CA ASP A 264 2.69 11.52 -5.16
C ASP A 264 4.16 11.72 -4.79
N VAL A 265 4.70 12.92 -5.04
CA VAL A 265 6.08 13.27 -4.67
C VAL A 265 6.20 13.30 -3.15
N TRP A 266 5.20 13.88 -2.46
CA TRP A 266 5.11 13.85 -1.01
C TRP A 266 5.01 12.42 -0.47
N MET A 267 4.06 11.64 -0.98
CA MET A 267 3.82 10.26 -0.56
C MET A 267 5.04 9.37 -0.82
N LEU A 268 5.69 9.53 -1.97
CA LEU A 268 6.94 8.85 -2.28
C LEU A 268 8.05 9.30 -1.34
N GLY A 269 8.19 10.59 -1.03
CA GLY A 269 9.18 11.07 -0.07
C GLY A 269 9.04 10.41 1.31
N CYS A 270 7.82 10.31 1.82
CA CYS A 270 7.52 9.61 3.08
C CYS A 270 7.87 8.12 2.98
N THR A 271 7.54 7.49 1.85
CA THR A 271 7.80 6.07 1.58
C THR A 271 9.30 5.78 1.41
N LEU A 272 10.06 6.67 0.78
CA LEU A 272 11.51 6.57 0.64
C LEU A 272 12.20 6.66 2.00
N TYR A 273 11.75 7.58 2.87
CA TYR A 273 12.23 7.62 4.26
C TYR A 273 11.99 6.28 4.95
N GLU A 274 10.82 5.69 4.79
CA GLU A 274 10.50 4.37 5.35
C GLU A 274 11.38 3.26 4.74
N ILE A 275 11.58 3.21 3.43
CA ILE A 275 12.41 2.18 2.76
C ILE A 275 13.86 2.25 3.22
N LEU A 276 14.39 3.47 3.35
CA LEU A 276 15.76 3.71 3.79
C LEU A 276 15.92 3.45 5.28
N GLY A 277 14.90 3.71 6.11
CA GLY A 277 14.95 3.56 7.57
C GLY A 277 14.24 2.32 8.14
N ASP A 278 14.10 2.29 9.46
CA ASP A 278 13.28 1.30 10.18
C ASP A 278 11.87 1.75 10.55
N ARG A 279 11.56 3.04 10.37
CA ARG A 279 10.30 3.63 10.82
C ARG A 279 9.70 4.56 9.77
N PRO A 280 8.38 4.78 9.80
CA PRO A 280 7.75 5.80 8.97
C PRO A 280 8.23 7.21 9.36
N LEU A 281 8.09 8.16 8.43
CA LEU A 281 8.48 9.55 8.66
C LEU A 281 7.62 10.20 9.75
N PHE A 282 6.31 10.00 9.69
CA PHE A 282 5.33 10.47 10.66
C PHE A 282 4.79 9.28 11.46
N GLU A 283 4.71 9.42 12.77
CA GLU A 283 4.30 8.37 13.70
C GLU A 283 3.07 8.86 14.48
N GLY A 284 2.03 8.03 14.61
CA GLY A 284 0.84 8.39 15.38
C GLY A 284 -0.04 7.18 15.67
N PHE A 285 -0.56 7.11 16.90
CA PHE A 285 -1.55 6.09 17.28
C PHE A 285 -2.96 6.64 17.03
N MET A 286 -3.66 6.07 16.05
CA MET A 286 -4.99 6.53 15.60
C MET A 286 -5.06 8.07 15.46
N PRO A 287 -4.16 8.68 14.66
CA PRO A 287 -4.07 10.13 14.60
C PRO A 287 -5.31 10.72 13.93
N ASP A 288 -5.71 11.91 14.38
CA ASP A 288 -6.60 12.79 13.62
C ASP A 288 -5.77 13.78 12.78
N LYS A 289 -6.47 14.59 11.98
CA LYS A 289 -5.87 15.61 11.10
C LYS A 289 -4.93 16.56 11.86
N ASP A 290 -5.32 17.02 13.04
CA ASP A 290 -4.55 18.02 13.78
C ASP A 290 -3.26 17.43 14.35
N HIS A 291 -3.31 16.16 14.81
CA HIS A 291 -2.11 15.42 15.22
C HIS A 291 -1.13 15.23 14.04
N VAL A 292 -1.64 14.91 12.83
CA VAL A 292 -0.79 14.75 11.65
C VAL A 292 -0.13 16.08 11.26
N LEU A 293 -0.88 17.18 11.23
CA LEU A 293 -0.34 18.52 10.95
C LEU A 293 0.71 18.95 11.98
N ALA A 294 0.49 18.62 13.26
CA ALA A 294 1.46 18.88 14.31
C ALA A 294 2.75 18.07 14.10
N GLU A 295 2.66 16.77 13.79
CA GLU A 295 3.84 15.95 13.47
C GLU A 295 4.58 16.45 12.21
N MET A 296 3.86 16.94 11.19
CA MET A 296 4.46 17.60 10.03
C MET A 296 5.26 18.83 10.44
N VAL A 297 4.70 19.73 11.25
CA VAL A 297 5.41 20.93 11.71
C VAL A 297 6.60 20.59 12.62
N SER A 298 6.42 19.64 13.53
CA SER A 298 7.49 19.13 14.40
C SER A 298 8.67 18.58 13.60
N THR A 299 8.41 18.02 12.42
CA THR A 299 9.42 17.37 11.58
C THR A 299 10.02 18.32 10.54
N LEU A 300 9.19 19.05 9.80
CA LEU A 300 9.59 19.83 8.63
C LEU A 300 9.77 21.34 8.92
N GLY A 301 9.20 21.82 10.02
CA GLY A 301 9.13 23.24 10.36
C GLY A 301 7.79 23.87 9.97
N ASP A 302 7.76 25.20 9.93
CA ASP A 302 6.51 25.97 9.79
C ASP A 302 5.75 25.64 8.49
N LEU A 303 4.42 25.48 8.61
CA LEU A 303 3.54 25.45 7.44
C LEU A 303 3.58 26.80 6.71
N PRO A 304 3.34 26.82 5.39
CA PRO A 304 2.96 28.03 4.66
C PRO A 304 1.91 28.85 5.42
N ARG A 305 2.12 30.18 5.48
CA ARG A 305 1.30 31.09 6.30
C ARG A 305 -0.20 30.98 6.08
N HIS A 306 -0.64 30.68 4.85
CA HIS A 306 -2.05 30.55 4.54
C HIS A 306 -2.66 29.31 5.21
N TRP A 307 -1.99 28.16 5.17
CA TRP A 307 -2.36 26.95 5.92
C TRP A 307 -2.31 27.17 7.43
N TRP A 308 -1.24 27.79 7.95
CA TRP A 308 -1.11 28.09 9.39
C TRP A 308 -2.28 28.94 9.93
N ASN A 309 -2.74 29.91 9.15
CA ASN A 309 -3.85 30.78 9.52
C ASN A 309 -5.20 30.06 9.48
N MET A 310 -5.37 29.06 8.60
CA MET A 310 -6.59 28.25 8.50
C MET A 310 -6.68 27.15 9.56
N TRP A 311 -5.56 26.77 10.19
CA TRP A 311 -5.55 25.73 11.20
C TRP A 311 -6.12 26.22 12.54
N GLU A 312 -7.35 25.82 12.85
CA GLU A 312 -8.09 26.28 14.05
C GLU A 312 -7.50 25.73 15.36
N HIS A 313 -7.16 24.43 15.39
CA HIS A 313 -6.70 23.72 16.59
C HIS A 313 -5.19 23.76 16.85
N LYS A 314 -4.44 24.60 16.13
CA LYS A 314 -2.97 24.71 16.31
C LYS A 314 -2.56 25.03 17.75
N THR A 315 -3.38 25.75 18.51
CA THR A 315 -3.08 26.13 19.90
C THR A 315 -3.12 24.97 20.89
N ASP A 316 -3.62 23.81 20.46
CA ASP A 316 -3.58 22.57 21.27
C ASP A 316 -2.17 21.93 21.24
N PHE A 317 -1.31 22.37 20.31
CA PHE A 317 0.02 21.82 20.06
C PHE A 317 1.14 22.87 20.15
N PHE A 318 0.82 24.15 19.97
CA PHE A 318 1.81 25.23 19.89
C PHE A 318 1.44 26.40 20.81
N LEU A 319 2.46 26.96 21.46
CA LEU A 319 2.37 28.20 22.22
C LEU A 319 2.15 29.41 21.30
N GLU A 320 1.77 30.56 21.87
CA GLU A 320 1.51 31.79 21.10
C GLU A 320 2.70 32.26 20.25
N ASP A 321 3.93 31.92 20.65
CA ASP A 321 5.16 32.23 19.91
C ASP A 321 5.48 31.24 18.77
N GLY A 322 4.64 30.22 18.58
CA GLY A 322 4.78 29.17 17.56
C GLY A 322 5.67 28.00 17.99
N SER A 323 6.23 28.02 19.20
CA SER A 323 6.97 26.88 19.73
C SER A 323 6.05 25.75 20.17
N TRP A 324 6.53 24.50 20.10
CA TRP A 324 5.76 23.32 20.52
C TRP A 324 5.43 23.38 22.01
N ASP A 325 4.19 23.05 22.38
CA ASP A 325 3.76 22.95 23.77
C ASP A 325 4.36 21.67 24.42
N PRO A 326 5.23 21.82 25.44
CA PRO A 326 5.87 20.67 26.10
C PRO A 326 4.88 19.75 26.82
N ASP A 327 3.66 20.20 27.12
CA ASP A 327 2.64 19.40 27.79
C ASP A 327 1.79 18.56 26.82
N THR A 328 1.94 18.74 25.49
CA THR A 328 1.23 17.94 24.50
C THR A 328 1.69 16.46 24.56
N PRO A 329 0.76 15.50 24.78
CA PRO A 329 1.11 14.08 24.87
C PRO A 329 1.63 13.55 23.53
N ARG A 330 2.81 12.92 23.54
CA ARG A 330 3.42 12.27 22.37
C ARG A 330 3.52 10.75 22.57
N SER A 331 3.20 9.97 21.54
CA SER A 331 3.10 8.50 21.61
C SER A 331 4.45 7.81 21.81
N HIS A 332 5.53 8.33 21.19
CA HIS A 332 6.80 7.61 21.08
C HIS A 332 8.05 8.41 21.49
N SER A 333 8.01 9.75 21.48
CA SER A 333 9.15 10.60 21.84
C SER A 333 8.68 11.80 22.65
N PRO A 334 9.27 12.11 23.83
CA PRO A 334 8.87 13.26 24.64
C PRO A 334 9.35 14.62 24.08
N TYR A 335 10.06 14.63 22.94
CA TYR A 335 10.56 15.83 22.29
C TYR A 335 10.35 15.82 20.78
N SER A 336 10.23 17.02 20.20
CA SER A 336 10.21 17.26 18.76
C SER A 336 11.46 16.68 18.10
N ARG A 337 11.27 15.93 17.00
CA ARG A 337 12.35 15.35 16.19
C ARG A 337 12.35 15.99 14.80
N PRO A 338 13.17 17.03 14.58
CA PRO A 338 13.31 17.65 13.27
C PRO A 338 13.80 16.65 12.22
N LEU A 339 13.48 16.90 10.95
CA LEU A 339 13.82 16.03 9.83
C LEU A 339 15.31 15.70 9.77
N ILE A 340 16.18 16.68 10.04
CA ILE A 340 17.63 16.45 10.05
C ILE A 340 18.05 15.41 11.10
N GLU A 341 17.42 15.39 12.27
CA GLU A 341 17.69 14.40 13.31
C GLU A 341 17.14 13.03 12.92
N ARG A 342 15.93 13.01 12.34
CA ARG A 342 15.31 11.81 11.79
C ARG A 342 16.21 11.15 10.74
N LEU A 343 16.67 11.91 9.74
CA LEU A 343 17.56 11.45 8.66
C LEU A 343 18.92 10.94 9.14
N ARG A 344 19.45 11.48 10.24
CA ARG A 344 20.75 11.05 10.79
C ARG A 344 20.70 9.67 11.41
N ILE A 345 19.57 9.35 12.05
CA ILE A 345 19.41 8.10 12.75
C ILE A 345 18.72 7.12 11.84
N MET A 346 17.46 7.31 11.42
CA MET A 346 16.65 6.36 10.61
C MET A 346 16.87 4.87 10.94
N GLY A 347 17.34 4.55 12.14
CA GLY A 347 17.86 3.24 12.51
C GLY A 347 19.23 2.83 11.95
N ARG A 348 19.89 3.62 11.10
CA ARG A 348 21.19 3.31 10.47
C ARG A 348 22.29 4.26 10.91
N GLY A 349 22.89 3.95 12.06
CA GLY A 349 24.00 4.71 12.64
C GLY A 349 23.73 5.14 14.07
N GLY A 350 24.78 5.46 14.83
CA GLY A 350 24.67 6.07 16.16
C GLY A 350 24.68 7.60 16.10
N ASP A 351 25.17 8.16 14.99
CA ASP A 351 25.35 9.59 14.76
C ASP A 351 25.51 9.87 13.24
N PRO A 352 25.50 11.14 12.80
CA PRO A 352 25.56 11.49 11.37
C PRO A 352 26.79 10.96 10.63
N THR A 353 27.90 10.73 11.33
CA THR A 353 29.16 10.25 10.75
C THR A 353 29.20 8.73 10.62
N THR A 354 28.28 8.04 11.29
CA THR A 354 28.13 6.57 11.24
C THR A 354 26.91 6.13 10.44
N CYS A 355 26.24 7.06 9.73
CA CYS A 355 25.13 6.73 8.85
C CYS A 355 25.58 5.92 7.63
N GLU A 356 24.85 4.86 7.31
CA GLU A 356 25.15 3.97 6.17
C GLU A 356 24.84 4.62 4.81
N PHE A 357 24.13 5.76 4.81
CA PHE A 357 23.85 6.57 3.63
C PHE A 357 24.73 7.81 3.58
N SER A 358 25.09 8.20 2.36
CA SER A 358 25.92 9.37 2.11
C SER A 358 25.17 10.67 2.42
N GLN A 359 25.94 11.74 2.68
CA GLN A 359 25.38 13.08 2.90
C GLN A 359 24.58 13.58 1.69
N GLU A 360 24.97 13.21 0.48
CA GLU A 360 24.26 13.58 -0.75
C GLU A 360 22.90 12.89 -0.87
N GLU A 361 22.81 11.61 -0.53
CA GLU A 361 21.55 10.87 -0.46
C GLU A 361 20.59 11.50 0.55
N MET A 362 21.09 11.81 1.76
CA MET A 362 20.29 12.42 2.81
C MET A 362 19.86 13.84 2.46
N ALA A 363 20.73 14.65 1.86
CA ALA A 363 20.38 15.99 1.40
C ALA A 363 19.34 15.96 0.26
N SER A 364 19.40 14.95 -0.61
CA SER A 364 18.44 14.77 -1.70
C SER A 364 17.05 14.40 -1.17
N LEU A 365 16.99 13.49 -0.19
CA LEU A 365 15.73 13.15 0.48
C LEU A 365 15.18 14.32 1.30
N GLU A 366 16.06 15.05 2.01
CA GLU A 366 15.65 16.27 2.73
C GLU A 366 15.04 17.30 1.79
N LYS A 367 15.63 17.50 0.61
CA LYS A 367 15.13 18.42 -0.42
C LYS A 367 13.81 17.94 -1.05
N LEU A 368 13.57 16.64 -1.13
CA LEU A 368 12.32 16.10 -1.64
C LEU A 368 11.16 16.33 -0.67
N LEU A 369 11.44 16.27 0.64
CA LEU A 369 10.45 16.40 1.73
C LEU A 369 10.16 17.85 2.15
N LYS A 370 10.90 18.84 1.63
CA LYS A 370 10.75 20.28 1.93
C LYS A 370 10.36 21.03 0.67
#